data_AF-A0A956L2U4-F1
#
_entry.id   AF-A0A956L2U4-F1
#
_cell.length_a   1.000
_cell.length_b   1.000
_cell.length_c   1.000
_cell.angle_alpha   90.00
_cell.angle_beta   90.00
_cell.angle_gamma   90.00
#
_symmetry.space_group_name_H-M   'P 1'
#
loop_
_entity.id
_entity.type
_entity.pdbx_description
1 polymer ?
#
loop_
_entity_poly.entity_id
_entity_poly.type
_entity_poly.pdbx_seq_one_letter_code
_entity_poly.pdbx_strand_id
1 'polypeptide(L)'
;GMLYLDVILAYLDPTVLAKILEDEVDPNYQPFSDYLKRQRAQGLSEGHAQGLSEGLSEGHAQGLSEGMLEMLERLLDRRGLQISAEQRERMRTCRDPARLQRWFDRAIMATHALEIFDA
;
A
#
# COMPACT_ATOMS: atom_id res chain seq x y z
N GLY A 1 30.14 13.81 6.82
CA GLY A 1 31.13 13.98 7.91
C GLY A 1 30.81 12.94 8.95
N MET A 2 31.80 12.21 9.46
CA MET A 2 31.57 11.23 10.52
C MET A 2 31.06 11.96 11.77
N LEU A 3 29.92 11.52 12.29
CA LEU A 3 29.38 12.04 13.53
C LEU A 3 30.34 11.62 14.66
N TYR A 4 30.50 12.47 15.68
CA TYR A 4 31.28 12.15 16.89
C TYR A 4 30.89 10.78 17.50
N LEU A 5 29.63 10.39 17.31
CA LEU A 5 29.10 9.08 17.67
C LEU A 5 29.74 7.94 16.87
N ASP A 6 29.91 8.07 15.55
CA ASP A 6 30.53 7.02 14.69
C ASP A 6 31.96 6.69 15.16
N VAL A 7 32.69 7.72 15.60
CA VAL A 7 34.03 7.57 16.16
C VAL A 7 33.96 6.79 17.48
N ILE A 8 33.09 7.17 18.42
CA ILE A 8 32.94 6.47 19.71
C ILE A 8 32.53 5.01 19.51
N LEU A 9 31.56 4.76 18.63
CA LEU A 9 31.06 3.40 18.37
C LEU A 9 32.13 2.53 17.70
N ALA A 10 33.02 3.10 16.89
CA ALA A 10 34.15 2.38 16.30
C ALA A 10 35.23 1.95 17.32
N TYR A 11 35.28 2.57 18.50
CA TYR A 11 36.22 2.21 19.57
C TYR A 11 35.64 1.23 20.60
N LEU A 12 34.35 0.91 20.52
CA LEU A 12 33.71 -0.08 21.39
C LEU A 12 33.86 -1.49 20.80
N ASP A 13 34.03 -2.48 21.68
CA ASP A 13 33.96 -3.88 21.29
C ASP A 13 32.58 -4.17 20.64
N PRO A 14 32.51 -4.79 19.45
CA PRO A 14 31.24 -5.02 18.75
C PRO A 14 30.20 -5.80 19.56
N THR A 15 30.66 -6.71 20.44
CA THR A 15 29.79 -7.49 21.32
C THR A 15 29.18 -6.61 22.41
N VAL A 16 29.97 -5.66 22.93
CA VAL A 16 29.50 -4.66 23.90
C VAL A 16 28.56 -3.67 23.24
N LEU A 17 28.86 -3.25 22.01
CA LEU A 17 28.03 -2.34 21.22
C LEU A 17 26.64 -2.92 20.94
N ALA A 18 26.57 -4.17 20.47
CA ALA A 18 25.29 -4.85 20.23
C ALA A 18 24.46 -4.91 21.52
N LYS A 19 25.08 -5.28 22.65
CA LYS A 19 24.39 -5.32 23.94
C LYS A 19 23.87 -3.96 24.39
N ILE A 20 24.63 -2.88 24.22
CA ILE A 20 24.19 -1.52 24.59
C ILE A 20 23.06 -1.01 23.69
N LEU A 21 23.05 -1.37 22.41
CA LEU A 21 22.04 -0.93 21.46
C LEU A 21 20.76 -1.75 21.51
N GLU A 22 20.85 -3.03 21.89
CA GLU A 22 19.74 -3.99 21.81
C GLU A 22 19.07 -4.27 23.18
N ASP A 23 19.77 -4.13 24.31
CA ASP A 23 19.17 -4.30 25.64
C ASP A 23 18.51 -2.99 26.13
N GLU A 24 17.21 -2.91 25.88
CA GLU A 24 16.23 -1.95 26.43
C GLU A 24 16.39 -0.47 26.03
N VAL A 25 15.81 -0.15 24.86
CA VAL A 25 15.36 1.23 24.60
C VAL A 25 14.16 1.51 25.52
N ASP A 26 14.37 2.28 26.58
CA ASP A 26 13.27 2.83 27.40
C ASP A 26 12.28 3.55 26.46
N PRO A 27 11.00 3.10 26.38
CA PRO A 27 10.01 3.74 25.52
C PRO A 27 9.76 5.21 25.90
N ASN A 28 10.10 5.60 27.13
CA ASN A 28 10.01 6.98 27.62
C ASN A 28 11.32 7.76 27.45
N TYR A 29 12.37 7.16 26.87
CA TYR A 29 13.64 7.84 26.61
C TYR A 29 13.39 9.14 25.84
N GLN A 30 13.80 10.27 26.42
CA GLN A 30 13.79 11.57 25.77
C GLN A 30 15.21 11.93 25.33
N PRO A 31 15.43 12.34 24.08
CA PRO A 31 16.76 12.65 23.61
C PRO A 31 17.24 13.93 24.29
N PHE A 32 18.41 13.87 24.90
CA PHE A 32 18.94 15.01 25.64
C PHE A 32 19.43 16.13 24.70
N SER A 33 20.10 15.77 23.60
CA SER A 33 20.66 16.75 22.66
C SER A 33 19.64 17.27 21.66
N ASP A 34 19.74 18.56 21.31
CA ASP A 34 18.88 19.16 20.27
C ASP A 34 19.08 18.50 18.90
N TYR A 35 20.29 17.99 18.64
CA TYR A 35 20.58 17.17 17.46
C TYR A 35 19.68 15.93 17.41
N LEU A 36 19.63 15.12 18.48
CA LEU A 36 18.81 13.91 18.51
C LEU A 36 17.31 14.22 18.55
N LYS A 37 16.89 15.31 19.20
CA LYS A 37 15.49 15.78 19.15
C LYS A 37 15.05 16.10 17.73
N ARG A 38 15.89 16.81 16.96
CA ARG A 38 15.62 17.13 15.54
C ARG A 38 15.57 15.87 14.69
N GLN A 39 16.54 14.97 14.84
CA GLN A 39 16.55 13.70 14.11
C GLN A 39 15.29 12.87 14.40
N ARG A 40 14.87 12.78 15.67
CA ARG A 40 13.63 12.08 16.04
C ARG A 40 12.39 12.74 15.43
N ALA A 41 12.29 14.06 15.51
CA ALA A 41 11.17 14.80 14.93
C ALA A 41 11.11 14.63 13.41
N GLN A 42 12.27 14.67 12.73
CA GLN A 42 12.38 14.43 11.30
C GLN A 42 11.95 13.01 10.94
N GLY A 43 12.48 11.99 11.62
CA GLY A 43 12.09 10.59 11.38
C GLY A 43 10.61 10.33 11.61
N LEU A 44 10.00 10.92 12.65
CA LEU A 44 8.55 10.83 12.88
C LEU A 44 7.75 11.52 11.76
N SER A 45 8.21 12.68 11.30
CA SER A 45 7.56 13.41 10.21
C SER A 45 7.64 12.65 8.89
N GLU A 46 8.81 12.12 8.55
CA GLU A 46 9.05 11.33 7.34
C GLU A 46 8.24 10.04 7.38
N GLY A 47 8.28 9.30 8.50
CA GLY A 47 7.50 8.07 8.67
C GLY A 47 5.99 8.31 8.58
N HIS A 48 5.48 9.39 9.16
CA HIS A 48 4.07 9.75 9.02
C HIS A 48 3.70 10.13 7.58
N ALA A 49 4.54 10.92 6.91
CA ALA A 49 4.30 11.30 5.52
C ALA A 49 4.30 10.08 4.58
N GLN A 50 5.26 9.18 4.76
CA GLN A 50 5.34 7.94 3.99
C GLN A 50 4.12 7.05 4.24
N GLY A 51 3.78 6.77 5.51
CA GLY A 51 2.64 5.93 5.85
C GLY A 51 1.30 6.50 5.35
N LEU A 52 1.13 7.83 5.40
CA LEU A 52 -0.05 8.49 4.83
C LEU A 52 -0.09 8.36 3.30
N SER A 53 1.05 8.55 2.63
CA SER A 53 1.14 8.43 1.17
C SER A 53 0.83 7.00 0.70
N GLU A 54 1.41 6.01 1.34
CA GLU A 54 1.18 4.59 1.05
C GLU A 54 -0.29 4.23 1.29
N GLY A 55 -0.84 4.58 2.46
CA GLY A 55 -2.23 4.30 2.81
C GLY A 55 -3.25 4.97 1.88
N LEU A 56 -3.01 6.22 1.46
CA LEU A 56 -3.86 6.91 0.48
C LEU A 56 -3.79 6.26 -0.90
N SER A 57 -2.59 5.86 -1.34
CA SER A 57 -2.41 5.20 -2.64
C SER A 57 -3.10 3.83 -2.67
N GLU A 58 -2.90 3.01 -1.64
CA GLU A 58 -3.55 1.71 -1.51
C GLU A 58 -5.07 1.84 -1.41
N GLY A 59 -5.56 2.73 -0.54
CA GLY A 59 -6.99 2.97 -0.36
C GLY A 59 -7.66 3.49 -1.65
N HIS A 60 -6.99 4.36 -2.40
CA HIS A 60 -7.50 4.86 -3.67
C HIS A 60 -7.56 3.76 -4.74
N ALA A 61 -6.52 2.93 -4.86
CA ALA A 61 -6.51 1.81 -5.81
C ALA A 61 -7.57 0.74 -5.49
N GLN A 62 -7.75 0.42 -4.20
CA GLN A 62 -8.80 -0.49 -3.74
C GLN A 62 -10.18 0.08 -4.02
N GLY A 63 -10.45 1.33 -3.60
CA GLY A 63 -11.74 1.99 -3.82
C GLY A 63 -12.10 2.14 -5.30
N LEU A 64 -11.13 2.43 -6.17
CA LEU A 64 -11.34 2.49 -7.62
C LEU A 64 -11.74 1.12 -8.18
N SER A 65 -11.04 0.05 -7.77
CA SER A 65 -11.34 -1.31 -8.23
C SER A 65 -12.72 -1.78 -7.76
N GLU A 66 -13.04 -1.56 -6.48
CA GLU A 66 -14.35 -1.90 -5.91
C GLU A 66 -15.49 -1.14 -6.58
N GLY A 67 -15.32 0.18 -6.79
CA GLY A 67 -16.31 0.99 -7.49
C GLY A 67 -16.52 0.56 -8.95
N MET A 68 -15.44 0.22 -9.67
CA MET A 68 -15.54 -0.31 -11.03
C MET A 68 -16.25 -1.67 -11.08
N LEU A 69 -16.02 -2.53 -10.09
CA LEU A 69 -16.71 -3.82 -9.97
C LEU A 69 -18.21 -3.63 -9.77
N GLU A 70 -18.62 -2.76 -8.84
CA GLU A 70 -20.03 -2.47 -8.61
C GLU A 70 -20.70 -1.91 -9.88
N MET A 71 -20.03 -0.98 -10.57
CA MET A 71 -20.54 -0.41 -11.81
C MET A 71 -20.66 -1.44 -12.94
N LEU A 72 -19.70 -2.36 -13.05
CA LEU A 72 -19.74 -3.44 -14.03
C LEU A 72 -20.86 -4.44 -13.72
N GLU A 73 -21.02 -4.87 -12.47
CA GLU A 73 -22.14 -5.72 -12.03
C GLU A 73 -23.48 -5.07 -12.39
N ARG A 74 -23.68 -3.81 -12.03
CA ARG A 74 -24.91 -3.05 -12.37
C ARG A 74 -25.15 -2.93 -13.87
N LEU A 75 -24.10 -2.74 -14.67
CA LEU A 75 -24.21 -2.64 -16.12
C LEU A 75 -24.64 -3.97 -16.73
N LEU A 76 -24.02 -5.08 -16.32
CA LEU A 76 -24.36 -6.42 -16.80
C LEU A 76 -25.81 -6.78 -16.45
N ASP A 77 -26.25 -6.48 -15.23
CA ASP A 77 -27.63 -6.67 -14.80
C ASP A 77 -28.61 -5.87 -15.66
N ARG A 78 -28.33 -4.59 -15.93
CA ARG A 78 -29.19 -3.75 -16.79
C ARG A 78 -29.21 -4.20 -18.24
N ARG A 79 -28.11 -4.76 -18.73
CA ARG A 79 -28.01 -5.33 -20.09
C ARG A 79 -28.65 -6.72 -20.17
N GLY A 80 -28.99 -7.34 -19.05
CA GLY A 80 -29.51 -8.70 -19.00
C GLY A 80 -28.48 -9.77 -19.41
N LEU A 81 -27.18 -9.46 -19.37
CA LEU A 81 -26.12 -10.36 -19.80
C LEU A 81 -25.83 -11.38 -18.70
N GLN A 82 -26.19 -12.64 -18.94
CA GLN A 82 -25.94 -13.73 -18.02
C GLN A 82 -24.45 -14.09 -18.05
N ILE A 83 -23.76 -13.88 -16.92
CA ILE A 83 -22.38 -14.31 -16.71
C ILE A 83 -22.35 -15.62 -15.91
N SER A 84 -21.37 -16.48 -16.20
CA SER A 84 -21.15 -17.72 -15.43
C SER A 84 -20.60 -17.42 -14.02
N ALA A 85 -20.68 -18.39 -13.12
CA ALA A 85 -20.08 -18.28 -11.79
C ALA A 85 -18.56 -18.03 -11.86
N GLU A 86 -17.88 -18.67 -12.81
CA GLU A 86 -16.44 -18.49 -13.06
C GLU A 86 -16.11 -17.06 -13.50
N GLN A 87 -16.91 -16.48 -14.41
CA GLN A 87 -16.74 -15.11 -14.85
C GLN A 87 -16.96 -14.11 -13.71
N ARG A 88 -17.97 -14.35 -12.86
CA ARG A 88 -18.24 -13.52 -11.68
C ARG A 88 -17.09 -13.59 -10.68
N GLU A 89 -16.53 -14.77 -10.45
CA GLU A 89 -15.38 -14.94 -9.54
C GLU A 89 -14.12 -14.25 -10.09
N ARG A 90 -13.84 -14.42 -11.38
CA ARG A 90 -12.73 -13.74 -12.08
C ARG A 90 -12.86 -12.22 -11.99
N MET A 91 -14.08 -11.71 -12.07
CA MET A 91 -14.36 -10.30 -11.88
C MET A 91 -14.05 -9.87 -10.44
N ARG A 92 -14.62 -10.54 -9.44
CA ARG A 92 -14.46 -10.18 -8.01
C ARG A 92 -13.04 -10.29 -7.47
N THR A 93 -12.22 -11.18 -8.03
CA THR A 93 -10.81 -11.36 -7.64
C THR A 93 -9.86 -10.43 -8.39
N CYS A 94 -10.34 -9.73 -9.42
CA CYS A 94 -9.51 -8.78 -10.16
C CYS A 94 -9.19 -7.55 -9.29
N ARG A 95 -7.91 -7.16 -9.30
CA ARG A 95 -7.38 -5.97 -8.60
C ARG A 95 -6.68 -5.01 -9.57
N ASP A 96 -6.88 -5.19 -10.87
CA ASP A 96 -6.32 -4.33 -11.93
C ASP A 96 -7.43 -3.40 -12.45
N PRO A 97 -7.41 -2.10 -12.08
CA PRO A 97 -8.41 -1.14 -12.53
C PRO A 97 -8.47 -1.00 -14.06
N ALA A 98 -7.33 -1.10 -14.74
CA ALA A 98 -7.28 -0.96 -16.19
C ALA A 98 -7.99 -2.14 -16.88
N ARG A 99 -7.91 -3.35 -16.30
CA ARG A 99 -8.64 -4.51 -16.79
C ARG A 99 -10.15 -4.38 -16.55
N LEU A 100 -10.55 -3.94 -15.36
CA LEU A 100 -11.95 -3.68 -15.04
C LEU A 100 -12.57 -2.63 -15.97
N GLN A 101 -11.82 -1.56 -16.27
CA GLN A 101 -12.25 -0.53 -17.21
C GLN A 101 -12.45 -1.10 -18.62
N ARG A 102 -11.53 -1.93 -19.13
CA ARG A 102 -11.70 -2.57 -20.44
C ARG A 102 -12.94 -3.47 -20.49
N TRP A 103 -13.21 -4.23 -19.43
CA TRP A 103 -14.42 -5.04 -19.34
C TRP A 103 -15.67 -4.17 -19.32
N PHE A 104 -15.65 -3.05 -18.60
CA PHE A 104 -16.73 -2.07 -18.61
C PHE A 104 -17.01 -1.52 -20.01
N ASP A 105 -15.98 -1.04 -20.72
CA ASP A 105 -16.14 -0.48 -22.06
C ASP A 105 -16.71 -1.52 -23.05
N ARG A 106 -16.28 -2.78 -22.94
CA ARG A 106 -16.81 -3.87 -23.77
C ARG A 106 -18.24 -4.23 -23.43
N ALA A 107 -18.60 -4.26 -22.14
CA ALA A 107 -19.95 -4.60 -21.68
C ALA A 107 -21.03 -3.65 -22.23
N ILE A 108 -20.66 -2.41 -22.57
CA ILE A 108 -21.58 -1.43 -23.20
C ILE A 108 -22.09 -1.95 -24.55
N MET A 109 -21.22 -2.55 -25.36
CA MET A 109 -21.54 -2.96 -26.74
C MET A 109 -21.72 -4.47 -26.90
N ALA A 110 -21.18 -5.27 -25.98
CA ALA A 110 -21.20 -6.73 -26.05
C ALA A 110 -22.63 -7.28 -26.16
N THR A 111 -22.79 -8.28 -27.01
CA THR A 111 -24.05 -9.04 -27.14
C THR A 111 -24.04 -10.29 -26.27
N HIS A 112 -22.86 -10.83 -25.97
CA HIS A 112 -22.68 -12.00 -25.12
C HIS A 112 -21.64 -11.75 -24.03
N ALA A 113 -21.84 -12.33 -22.85
CA ALA A 113 -20.94 -12.21 -21.71
C ALA A 113 -19.48 -12.62 -22.02
N LEU A 114 -19.28 -13.60 -22.92
CA LEU A 114 -17.95 -14.08 -23.31
C LEU A 114 -17.11 -13.00 -24.02
N GLU A 115 -17.74 -12.05 -24.71
CA GLU A 115 -17.04 -10.96 -25.45
C GLU A 115 -16.41 -9.93 -24.49
N ILE A 116 -16.86 -9.92 -23.24
CA ILE A 116 -16.49 -8.91 -22.25
C ILE A 116 -15.12 -9.24 -21.65
N PHE A 117 -14.93 -10.50 -21.28
CA PHE A 117 -13.73 -10.94 -20.58
C PHE A 117 -12.65 -11.33 -21.59
N ASP A 118 -11.48 -10.66 -21.51
CA ASP A 118 -10.25 -11.09 -22.20
C ASP A 118 -9.92 -12.57 -21.93
N ALA A 119 -9.08 -13.21 -22.75
CA ALA A 119 -8.43 -14.48 -22.36
C ALA A 119 -7.61 -14.29 -21.07
#